data_AF-A0A1C6YY06-F1
#
_entry.id   AF-A0A1C6YY06-F1
#
_cell.length_a   1.000
_cell.length_b   1.000
_cell.length_c   1.000
_cell.angle_alpha   90.00
_cell.angle_beta   90.00
_cell.angle_gamma   90.00
#
_symmetry.space_group_name_H-M   'P 1'
#
loop_
_entity.id
_entity.type
_entity.pdbx_description
1 polymer ?
#
loop_
_entity_poly.entity_id
_entity_poly.type
_entity_poly.pdbx_seq_one_letter_code
_entity_poly.pdbx_strand_id
1 'polypeptide(L)'
;NSSAHDKNNPYAKGAGKTTCCGSISGKTAEVIWTLDITHEQYLKGMRLEKRQVVMPLPERKWGENDLHVHFLPGDKVLLGWSDNAWSPYEKRTDTLGKSAKQEQK
;
A
#
# COMPACT_ATOMS: atom_id res chain seq x y z
N ASN A 1 6.82 -4.89 -7.79
CA ASN A 1 6.29 -4.31 -9.05
C ASN A 1 4.82 -4.03 -8.80
N SER A 2 4.39 -2.77 -8.81
CA SER A 2 3.00 -2.36 -8.60
C SER A 2 2.38 -2.02 -9.95
N SER A 3 1.20 -2.56 -10.26
CA SER A 3 0.42 -2.20 -11.45
C SER A 3 -1.06 -2.05 -11.08
N ALA A 4 -1.74 -1.11 -11.72
CA ALA A 4 -3.16 -0.83 -11.54
C ALA A 4 -3.83 -1.18 -12.86
N HIS A 5 -4.64 -2.21 -12.84
CA HIS A 5 -5.33 -2.66 -14.04
C HIS A 5 -6.73 -2.06 -14.07
N ASP A 6 -6.89 -0.94 -14.78
CA ASP A 6 -8.21 -0.43 -15.13
C ASP A 6 -8.64 -1.02 -16.49
N LYS A 7 -9.84 -1.60 -16.55
CA LYS A 7 -10.43 -2.13 -17.79
C LYS A 7 -10.71 -1.01 -18.81
N ASN A 8 -10.92 0.22 -18.34
CA ASN A 8 -11.26 1.39 -19.15
C ASN A 8 -10.05 2.33 -19.37
N ASN A 9 -8.95 2.18 -18.62
CA ASN A 9 -7.72 2.93 -18.82
C ASN A 9 -6.53 2.00 -19.14
N PRO A 10 -6.23 1.75 -20.44
CA PRO A 10 -5.16 0.85 -20.86
C PRO A 10 -3.76 1.37 -20.49
N TYR A 11 -3.62 2.65 -20.13
CA TYR A 11 -2.35 3.28 -19.72
C TYR A 11 -2.07 3.16 -18.22
N ALA A 12 -3.01 2.67 -17.41
CA ALA A 12 -2.76 2.37 -15.99
C ALA A 12 -1.82 1.16 -15.79
N LYS A 13 -1.49 0.45 -16.89
CA LYS A 13 -0.56 -0.69 -16.94
C LYS A 13 0.90 -0.24 -16.96
N GLY A 14 1.34 0.47 -15.92
CA GLY A 14 2.75 0.78 -15.69
C GLY A 14 3.38 -0.18 -14.69
N ALA A 15 4.57 -0.70 -14.97
CA ALA A 15 5.41 -1.36 -13.97
C ALA A 15 6.19 -0.28 -13.20
N GLY A 16 5.74 0.08 -12.00
CA GLY A 16 6.37 1.09 -11.15
C GLY A 16 6.31 0.72 -9.66
N LYS A 17 7.02 1.48 -8.80
CA LYS A 17 6.84 1.40 -7.33
C LYS A 17 5.47 1.94 -6.89
N THR A 18 4.97 2.92 -7.65
CA THR A 18 3.66 3.54 -7.50
C THR A 18 2.91 3.36 -8.81
N THR A 19 1.61 3.08 -8.75
CA THR A 19 0.76 3.14 -9.94
C THR A 19 -0.22 4.29 -9.82
N CYS A 20 -0.30 5.11 -10.87
CA CYS A 20 -1.16 6.28 -10.93
C CYS A 20 -2.32 6.09 -11.94
N CYS A 21 -3.27 7.02 -11.89
CA CYS A 21 -4.36 7.15 -12.88
C CYS A 21 -5.40 6.01 -12.88
N GLY A 22 -5.52 5.26 -11.79
CA GLY A 22 -6.58 4.28 -11.55
C GLY A 22 -7.65 4.80 -10.58
N SER A 23 -8.91 4.47 -10.82
CA SER A 23 -10.00 4.74 -9.88
C SER A 23 -10.22 3.53 -8.98
N ILE A 24 -10.01 3.71 -7.67
CA ILE A 24 -10.29 2.67 -6.66
C ILE A 24 -11.54 3.10 -5.91
N SER A 25 -12.59 2.31 -6.04
CA SER A 25 -13.88 2.55 -5.38
C SER A 25 -14.54 1.22 -5.01
N GLY A 26 -15.41 1.25 -4.00
CA GLY A 26 -16.08 0.06 -3.49
C GLY A 26 -16.04 -0.01 -1.97
N LYS A 27 -16.61 -1.08 -1.42
CA LYS A 27 -16.66 -1.32 0.03
C LYS A 27 -15.55 -2.27 0.50
N THR A 28 -15.03 -3.09 -0.41
CA THR A 28 -14.09 -4.17 -0.12
C THR A 28 -12.92 -4.13 -1.10
N ALA A 29 -11.74 -4.47 -0.60
CA ALA A 29 -10.55 -4.68 -1.39
C ALA A 29 -10.13 -6.15 -1.30
N GLU A 30 -9.86 -6.75 -2.45
CA GLU A 30 -9.22 -8.06 -2.53
C GLU A 30 -7.73 -7.83 -2.80
N VAL A 31 -6.88 -8.29 -1.88
CA VAL A 31 -5.43 -8.18 -1.99
C VAL A 31 -4.86 -9.57 -2.21
N ILE A 32 -4.14 -9.74 -3.31
CA ILE A 32 -3.56 -11.01 -3.73
C ILE A 32 -2.06 -10.80 -3.92
N TRP A 33 -1.23 -11.65 -3.30
CA TRP A 33 0.22 -11.59 -3.43
C TRP A 33 0.82 -12.98 -3.49
N THR A 34 2.03 -13.07 -4.05
CA THR A 34 2.83 -14.29 -4.04
C THR A 34 3.99 -14.08 -3.09
N LEU A 35 4.16 -14.99 -2.13
CA LEU A 35 5.35 -15.01 -1.29
C LEU A 35 6.52 -15.49 -2.14
N ASP A 36 7.40 -14.57 -2.51
CA ASP A 36 8.60 -14.91 -3.25
C ASP A 36 9.61 -15.60 -2.32
N ILE A 37 10.25 -16.66 -2.82
CA ILE A 37 11.20 -17.46 -2.06
C ILE A 37 12.52 -17.54 -2.78
N THR A 38 13.62 -17.54 -2.03
CA THR A 38 14.95 -17.68 -2.63
C THR A 38 15.17 -19.11 -3.15
N HIS A 39 16.15 -19.29 -4.02
CA HIS A 39 16.50 -20.62 -4.53
C HIS A 39 16.88 -21.59 -3.40
N GLU A 40 17.64 -21.12 -2.40
CA GLU A 40 18.00 -21.92 -1.22
C GLU A 40 16.78 -22.34 -0.40
N GLN A 41 15.80 -21.45 -0.28
CA GLN A 41 14.54 -21.70 0.39
C GLN A 41 13.70 -22.76 -0.34
N TYR A 42 13.72 -22.73 -1.67
CA TYR A 42 13.09 -23.75 -2.50
C TYR A 42 13.77 -25.12 -2.33
N LEU A 43 15.11 -25.16 -2.30
CA LEU A 43 15.87 -26.41 -2.06
C LEU A 43 15.59 -27.00 -0.67
N LYS A 44 15.26 -26.16 0.32
CA LYS A 44 14.79 -26.59 1.66
C LYS A 44 13.34 -27.09 1.67
N GLY A 45 12.70 -27.19 0.51
CA GLY A 45 11.35 -27.74 0.35
C GLY A 45 10.23 -26.71 0.36
N MET A 46 10.52 -25.42 0.51
CA MET A 46 9.48 -24.37 0.42
C MET A 46 9.01 -24.21 -1.02
N ARG A 47 7.75 -23.80 -1.18
CA ARG A 47 7.12 -23.61 -2.48
C ARG A 47 6.57 -22.20 -2.59
N LEU A 48 6.40 -21.73 -3.82
CA LEU A 48 5.71 -20.47 -4.10
C LEU A 48 4.27 -20.59 -3.62
N GLU A 49 3.86 -19.67 -2.76
CA GLU A 49 2.52 -19.65 -2.20
C GLU A 49 1.81 -18.35 -2.60
N LYS A 50 0.65 -18.52 -3.21
CA LYS A 50 -0.27 -17.41 -3.49
C LYS A 50 -1.17 -17.22 -2.28
N ARG A 51 -1.10 -16.05 -1.67
CA ARG A 51 -1.90 -15.64 -0.52
C ARG A 51 -2.93 -14.60 -0.96
N GLN A 52 -4.08 -14.61 -0.31
CA GLN A 52 -5.16 -13.66 -0.59
C GLN A 52 -5.85 -13.26 0.70
N VAL A 53 -6.29 -12.00 0.77
CA VAL A 53 -7.15 -11.51 1.85
C VAL A 53 -8.20 -10.58 1.29
N VAL A 54 -9.42 -10.71 1.81
CA VAL A 54 -10.53 -9.80 1.52
C VAL A 54 -10.75 -8.97 2.78
N MET A 55 -10.68 -7.66 2.64
CA MET A 55 -10.82 -6.73 3.76
C MET A 55 -11.65 -5.51 3.34
N PRO A 56 -12.27 -4.79 4.28
CA PRO A 56 -12.95 -3.54 3.96
C PRO A 56 -11.95 -2.53 3.37
N LEU A 57 -12.38 -1.83 2.32
CA LEU A 57 -11.61 -0.73 1.76
C LEU A 57 -11.71 0.46 2.74
N PRO A 58 -10.60 1.07 3.17
CA PRO A 58 -10.65 2.24 4.04
C PRO A 58 -11.39 3.39 3.36
N GLU A 59 -12.15 4.14 4.16
CA GLU A 59 -12.82 5.35 3.68
C GLU A 59 -11.79 6.38 3.24
N ARG A 60 -11.96 6.90 2.03
CA ARG A 60 -11.09 7.92 1.45
C ARG A 60 -11.63 9.30 1.77
N LYS A 61 -10.82 10.17 2.36
CA LYS A 61 -11.16 11.59 2.53
C LYS A 61 -10.75 12.39 1.30
N TRP A 62 -11.43 13.52 1.10
CA TRP A 62 -11.07 14.42 0.01
C TRP A 62 -9.66 14.98 0.24
N GLY A 63 -8.82 14.95 -0.80
CA GLY A 63 -7.40 15.30 -0.73
C GLY A 63 -6.47 14.10 -0.56
N GLU A 64 -6.97 12.93 -0.13
CA GLU A 64 -6.19 11.70 -0.08
C GLU A 64 -6.24 10.99 -1.43
N ASN A 65 -5.10 10.96 -2.13
CA ASN A 65 -4.98 10.45 -3.50
C ASN A 65 -4.10 9.20 -3.60
N ASP A 66 -3.34 8.87 -2.55
CA ASP A 66 -2.43 7.74 -2.53
C ASP A 66 -3.00 6.63 -1.63
N LEU A 67 -3.18 5.43 -2.20
CA LEU A 67 -3.54 4.23 -1.43
C LEU A 67 -2.29 3.40 -1.13
N HIS A 68 -1.99 3.25 0.15
CA HIS A 68 -0.85 2.46 0.64
C HIS A 68 -1.28 1.04 0.99
N VAL A 69 -0.46 0.07 0.60
CA VAL A 69 -0.64 -1.35 0.92
C VAL A 69 0.61 -1.84 1.65
N HIS A 70 0.44 -2.30 2.90
CA HIS A 70 1.53 -2.85 3.71
C HIS A 70 1.34 -4.34 3.92
N PHE A 71 2.37 -5.12 3.60
CA PHE A 71 2.45 -6.54 3.91
C PHE A 71 3.27 -6.72 5.20
N LEU A 72 2.61 -7.19 6.25
CA LEU A 72 3.20 -7.45 7.56
C LEU A 72 3.42 -8.97 7.76
N PRO A 73 4.33 -9.36 8.67
CA PRO A 73 4.49 -10.77 9.03
C PRO A 73 3.18 -11.41 9.51
N GLY A 74 2.99 -12.69 9.17
CA GLY A 74 1.81 -13.45 9.56
C GLY A 74 0.57 -13.16 8.72
N ASP A 75 0.73 -12.96 7.41
CA ASP A 75 -0.34 -12.73 6.42
C ASP A 75 -1.26 -11.53 6.74
N LYS A 76 -0.71 -10.53 7.45
CA LYS A 76 -1.44 -9.31 7.79
C LYS A 76 -1.20 -8.26 6.71
N VAL A 77 -2.29 -7.68 6.22
CA VAL A 77 -2.25 -6.59 5.25
C VAL A 77 -2.93 -5.36 5.83
N LEU A 78 -2.32 -4.19 5.67
CA LEU A 78 -2.93 -2.90 6.00
C LEU A 78 -3.14 -2.08 4.73
N LEU A 79 -4.30 -1.44 4.66
CA LEU A 79 -4.68 -0.52 3.59
C LEU A 79 -4.98 0.84 4.20
N GLY A 80 -4.36 1.89 3.68
CA GLY A 80 -4.57 3.25 4.18
C GLY A 80 -4.41 4.31 3.09
N TRP A 81 -5.32 5.28 3.09
CA TRP A 81 -5.22 6.44 2.22
C TRP A 81 -4.31 7.51 2.84
N SER A 82 -3.64 8.31 2.01
CA SER A 82 -2.89 9.50 2.41
C SER A 82 -2.97 10.60 1.35
N ASP A 83 -2.67 11.83 1.78
CA ASP A 83 -2.60 13.03 0.96
C ASP A 83 -1.20 13.24 0.34
N ASN A 84 -0.27 12.32 0.58
CA ASN A 84 1.13 12.42 0.16
C ASN A 84 1.75 11.03 -0.03
N ALA A 85 2.98 11.00 -0.54
CA ALA A 85 3.72 9.77 -0.83
C ALA A 85 4.11 8.94 0.42
N TRP A 86 3.79 9.39 1.63
CA TRP A 86 4.09 8.69 2.88
C TRP A 86 2.92 7.87 3.36
N SER A 87 3.25 6.73 3.96
CA SER A 87 2.26 5.84 4.54
C SER A 87 1.67 6.44 5.82
N PRO A 88 0.35 6.30 6.05
CA PRO A 88 -0.28 6.70 7.31
C PRO A 88 0.20 5.87 8.52
N TYR A 89 0.91 4.76 8.29
CA TYR A 89 1.40 3.86 9.34
C TYR A 89 2.85 4.12 9.77
N GLU A 90 3.55 5.02 9.09
CA GLU A 90 4.94 5.35 9.44
C GLU A 90 4.99 6.40 10.55
N LYS A 91 5.67 6.08 11.65
CA LYS A 91 5.99 7.07 12.69
C LYS A 91 7.16 7.90 12.23
N ARG A 92 6.92 9.17 11.92
CA ARG A 92 8.00 10.12 11.65
C ARG A 92 8.46 10.80 12.92
N THR A 93 9.77 11.00 13.03
CA THR A 93 10.42 11.78 14.08
C THR A 93 10.47 13.29 13.76
N ASP A 94 9.87 13.72 12.65
CA ASP A 94 9.96 15.11 12.15
C ASP A 94 8.92 16.07 12.77
N THR A 95 7.95 15.58 13.55
CA THR A 95 7.00 16.44 14.29
C THR A 95 7.57 17.10 15.55
N LEU A 96 8.83 16.84 15.93
CA LEU A 96 9.50 17.61 17.00
C LEU A 96 9.87 19.05 16.59
N GLY A 97 9.80 19.40 15.30
CA GLY A 97 10.22 20.71 14.79
C GLY A 97 9.14 21.79 14.66
N LYS A 98 7.84 21.46 14.81
CA LYS A 98 6.74 22.44 14.61
C LYS A 98 5.97 22.85 15.87
N SER A 99 6.24 22.24 17.02
CA SER A 99 5.67 22.69 18.30
C SER A 99 6.50 23.76 19.03
N ALA A 100 7.68 24.16 18.52
CA ALA A 100 8.57 25.11 19.19
C ALA A 100 8.53 26.55 18.63
N LYS A 101 7.56 26.92 17.79
CA LYS A 101 7.48 28.28 17.20
C LYS A 101 6.10 28.93 17.24
N GLN A 102 5.29 28.64 18.27
CA GLN A 102 4.08 29.41 18.57
C GLN A 102 4.06 30.07 19.95
N GLU A 103 5.19 30.12 20.65
CA GLU A 103 5.29 30.88 21.91
C GLU A 103 6.49 31.83 21.86
N GLN A 104 6.29 32.95 21.16
CA GLN A 104 7.05 34.19 21.32
C GLN A 104 6.14 35.30 20.80
N LYS A 105 5.28 35.77 21.72
CA LYS A 105 4.58 37.06 21.66
C LYS A 105 5.42 38.09 22.41
#